data_AF-A0A848ZFQ7-F1
#
_entry.id   AF-A0A848ZFQ7-F1
#
_cell.length_a   1.000
_cell.length_b   1.000
_cell.length_c   1.000
_cell.angle_alpha   90.00
_cell.angle_beta   90.00
_cell.angle_gamma   90.00
#
_symmetry.space_group_name_H-M   'P 1'
#
loop_
_entity.id
_entity.type
_entity.pdbx_description
1 polymer ?
#
loop_
_entity_poly.entity_id
_entity_poly.type
_entity_poly.pdbx_seq_one_letter_code
_entity_poly.pdbx_strand_id
1 'polypeptide(L)'
;MNKTHLILHCDALSLSDVNTFRAAANTLERDYRRHYGATGDNVSVQKATSGEKIRDIVAGFAVGSIVSLDIVSHGNQGGIHIARALPQPIEAGLIQRTMHTTLRRHRIDTAPPQTAEDARMIEESMEGLYSNWRAKVGVGYFYNQTYDGTKAAVLSDLDFGRFHPECFAEFHGCKTAEFIPGLNEFFIDNFAKQFSDQLGPNGVTVGHIVNAAPDKNPNKNENDYRYGKVRVYRGGNLESDGVERWGLKFANSSTP
;
A
#
# COMPACT_ATOMS: atom_id res chain seq x y z
N MET A 1 -14.53 3.65 23.90
CA MET A 1 -13.14 3.57 23.42
C MET A 1 -12.98 4.67 22.39
N ASN A 2 -11.93 5.50 22.47
CA ASN A 2 -11.74 6.58 21.49
C ASN A 2 -11.35 5.97 20.15
N LYS A 3 -12.29 6.01 19.20
CA LYS A 3 -12.09 5.52 17.84
C LYS A 3 -11.09 6.42 17.12
N THR A 4 -10.20 5.83 16.33
CA THR A 4 -9.22 6.54 15.52
C THR A 4 -9.34 6.17 14.05
N HIS A 5 -9.41 7.19 13.20
CA HIS A 5 -9.21 7.11 11.76
C HIS A 5 -7.75 7.46 11.47
N LEU A 6 -6.95 6.44 11.14
CA LEU A 6 -5.51 6.58 10.89
C LEU A 6 -5.26 6.78 9.40
N ILE A 7 -4.54 7.85 9.04
CA ILE A 7 -4.14 8.16 7.67
C ILE A 7 -2.62 8.20 7.63
N LEU A 8 -2.02 7.37 6.79
CA LEU A 8 -0.58 7.33 6.57
C LEU A 8 -0.29 7.87 5.17
N HIS A 9 0.54 8.91 5.09
CA HIS A 9 1.17 9.27 3.82
C HIS A 9 2.63 8.80 3.84
N CYS A 10 3.00 8.02 2.84
CA CYS A 10 4.32 7.42 2.78
C CYS A 10 5.35 8.38 2.19
N ASP A 11 6.62 8.09 2.44
CA ASP A 11 7.73 8.70 1.74
C ASP A 11 7.94 8.06 0.35
N ALA A 12 8.73 8.70 -0.49
CA ALA A 12 9.05 8.24 -1.84
C ALA A 12 10.42 8.74 -2.29
N LEU A 13 10.89 8.23 -3.43
CA LEU A 13 12.15 8.66 -4.03
C LEU A 13 12.07 10.12 -4.50
N SER A 14 10.96 10.51 -5.12
CA SER A 14 10.75 11.86 -5.63
C SER A 14 10.02 12.73 -4.62
N LEU A 15 10.48 13.97 -4.43
CA LEU A 15 9.78 14.96 -3.60
C LEU A 15 8.37 15.27 -4.13
N SER A 16 8.18 15.16 -5.44
CA SER A 16 6.88 15.34 -6.09
C SER A 16 5.86 14.33 -5.56
N ASP A 17 6.21 13.04 -5.54
CA ASP A 17 5.32 11.99 -5.03
C ASP A 17 5.00 12.19 -3.55
N VAL A 18 6.00 12.55 -2.73
CA VAL A 18 5.80 12.83 -1.30
C VAL A 18 4.79 13.97 -1.10
N ASN A 19 4.91 15.04 -1.89
CA ASN A 19 3.97 16.16 -1.83
C ASN A 19 2.56 15.74 -2.25
N THR A 20 2.44 14.93 -3.30
CA THR A 20 1.17 14.38 -3.78
C THR A 20 0.51 13.50 -2.72
N PHE A 21 1.25 12.59 -2.08
CA PHE A 21 0.72 11.72 -1.02
C PHE A 21 0.25 12.51 0.20
N ARG A 22 1.02 13.54 0.60
CA ARG A 22 0.62 14.44 1.68
C ARG A 22 -0.66 15.23 1.33
N ALA A 23 -0.78 15.74 0.10
CA ALA A 23 -1.97 16.46 -0.33
C ALA A 23 -3.22 15.57 -0.30
N ALA A 24 -3.10 14.32 -0.75
CA ALA A 24 -4.18 13.35 -0.67
C ALA A 24 -4.58 13.00 0.77
N ALA A 25 -3.60 12.80 1.66
CA ALA A 25 -3.87 12.58 3.08
C ALA A 25 -4.60 13.76 3.73
N ASN A 26 -4.28 15.01 3.37
CA ASN A 26 -5.01 16.19 3.84
C ASN A 26 -6.46 16.23 3.32
N THR A 27 -6.70 15.77 2.09
CA THR A 27 -8.07 15.61 1.56
C THR A 27 -8.85 14.56 2.37
N LEU A 28 -8.25 13.39 2.64
CA LEU A 28 -8.84 12.36 3.49
C LEU A 28 -9.13 12.88 4.90
N GLU A 29 -8.18 13.60 5.52
CA GLU A 29 -8.33 14.16 6.86
C GLU A 29 -9.54 15.09 6.95
N ARG A 30 -9.69 15.99 5.97
CA ARG A 30 -10.84 16.90 5.89
C ARG A 30 -12.16 16.13 5.79
N ASP A 31 -12.19 15.06 4.99
CA ASP A 31 -13.40 14.27 4.78
C ASP A 31 -13.75 13.45 6.03
N TYR A 32 -12.77 12.84 6.70
CA TYR A 32 -12.99 12.18 7.99
C TYR A 32 -13.49 13.16 9.06
N ARG A 33 -12.87 14.35 9.18
CA ARG A 33 -13.33 15.37 10.13
C ARG A 33 -14.75 15.83 9.84
N ARG A 34 -15.14 15.94 8.57
CA ARG A 34 -16.51 16.28 8.17
C ARG A 34 -17.51 15.21 8.62
N HIS A 35 -17.19 13.93 8.44
CA HIS A 35 -18.11 12.83 8.72
C HIS A 35 -18.15 12.41 10.20
N TYR A 36 -17.00 12.48 10.89
CA TYR A 36 -16.83 11.91 12.23
C TYR A 36 -16.42 12.95 13.29
N GLY A 37 -16.20 14.21 12.93
CA GLY A 37 -15.83 15.25 13.90
C GLY A 37 -16.89 15.47 14.98
N ALA A 38 -18.17 15.29 14.65
CA ALA A 38 -19.28 15.40 15.60
C ALA A 38 -19.43 14.19 16.54
N THR A 39 -18.84 13.02 16.19
CA THR A 39 -18.90 11.81 17.02
C THR A 39 -17.80 11.76 18.08
N GLY A 40 -16.83 12.68 18.01
CA GLY A 40 -15.67 12.72 18.90
C GLY A 40 -14.57 11.73 18.51
N ASP A 41 -14.65 11.14 17.32
CA ASP A 41 -13.61 10.25 16.79
C ASP A 41 -12.33 11.05 16.50
N ASN A 42 -11.18 10.43 16.75
CA ASN A 42 -9.88 11.02 16.46
C ASN A 42 -9.50 10.79 15.00
N VAL A 43 -8.91 11.79 14.36
CA VAL A 43 -8.32 11.68 13.01
C VAL A 43 -6.82 11.92 13.12
N SER A 44 -6.03 10.89 12.87
CA SER A 44 -4.57 10.93 13.01
C SER A 44 -3.91 10.80 11.65
N VAL A 45 -3.27 11.89 11.19
CA VAL A 45 -2.44 11.89 9.98
C VAL A 45 -0.98 11.75 10.37
N GLN A 46 -0.28 10.75 9.84
CA GLN A 46 1.14 10.52 10.13
C GLN A 46 1.96 10.25 8.87
N LYS A 47 3.21 10.74 8.87
CA LYS A 47 4.19 10.39 7.83
C LYS A 47 4.82 9.03 8.15
N ALA A 48 4.80 8.11 7.20
CA ALA A 48 5.51 6.85 7.27
C ALA A 48 6.76 6.87 6.37
N THR A 49 7.94 6.77 6.96
CA THR A 49 9.22 6.79 6.23
C THR A 49 9.76 5.42 5.87
N SER A 50 9.15 4.36 6.41
CA SER A 50 9.50 2.95 6.19
C SER A 50 8.36 2.05 6.68
N GLY A 51 8.38 0.75 6.34
CA GLY A 51 7.45 -0.26 6.86
C GLY A 51 7.64 -0.47 8.36
N GLU A 52 8.87 -0.38 8.85
CA GLU A 52 9.15 -0.34 10.28
C GLU A 52 8.43 0.84 10.96
N LYS A 53 8.45 2.03 10.34
CA LYS A 53 7.74 3.18 10.87
C LYS A 53 6.22 2.97 10.85
N ILE A 54 5.67 2.28 9.84
CA ILE A 54 4.25 1.91 9.80
C ILE A 54 3.92 1.00 11.00
N ARG A 55 4.74 -0.04 11.24
CA ARG A 55 4.61 -0.93 12.40
C ARG A 55 4.59 -0.14 13.70
N ASP A 56 5.55 0.74 13.91
CA ASP A 56 5.68 1.52 15.14
C ASP A 56 4.50 2.48 15.35
N ILE A 57 4.02 3.10 14.26
CA ILE A 57 2.82 3.95 14.31
C ILE A 57 1.61 3.13 14.76
N VAL A 58 1.36 1.98 14.14
CA VAL A 58 0.22 1.10 14.49
C VAL A 58 0.32 0.64 15.94
N ALA A 59 1.49 0.19 16.38
CA ALA A 59 1.73 -0.27 17.75
C ALA A 59 1.51 0.82 18.81
N GLY A 60 1.63 2.10 18.44
CA GLY A 60 1.40 3.24 19.32
C GLY A 60 -0.05 3.49 19.71
N PHE A 61 -1.01 2.84 19.05
CA PHE A 61 -2.44 3.01 19.34
C PHE A 61 -2.95 2.06 20.44
N ALA A 62 -4.08 2.41 21.06
CA ALA A 62 -4.74 1.51 21.99
C ALA A 62 -5.29 0.27 21.26
N VAL A 63 -5.32 -0.87 21.94
CA VAL A 63 -5.94 -2.11 21.44
C VAL A 63 -7.35 -1.81 20.93
N GLY A 64 -7.70 -2.30 19.74
CA GLY A 64 -9.02 -2.16 19.12
C GLY A 64 -9.46 -0.72 18.77
N SER A 65 -8.56 0.26 18.84
CA SER A 65 -8.93 1.68 18.66
C SER A 65 -8.89 2.17 17.21
N ILE A 66 -8.13 1.53 16.32
CA ILE A 66 -8.05 1.91 14.91
C ILE A 66 -9.29 1.38 14.19
N VAL A 67 -10.23 2.27 13.86
CA VAL A 67 -11.47 1.93 13.14
C VAL A 67 -11.35 2.13 11.64
N SER A 68 -10.37 2.92 11.21
CA SER A 68 -9.98 2.96 9.81
C SER A 68 -8.49 3.20 9.60
N LEU A 69 -7.99 2.70 8.48
CA LEU A 69 -6.62 2.87 8.00
C LEU A 69 -6.64 3.23 6.52
N ASP A 70 -6.12 4.41 6.18
CA ASP A 70 -5.82 4.79 4.81
C ASP A 70 -4.31 4.89 4.65
N ILE A 71 -3.73 4.22 3.64
CA ILE A 71 -2.32 4.41 3.29
C ILE A 71 -2.20 4.95 1.88
N VAL A 72 -1.56 6.12 1.75
CA VAL A 72 -1.27 6.77 0.48
C VAL A 72 0.21 6.58 0.15
N SER A 73 0.48 5.82 -0.91
CA SER A 73 1.82 5.35 -1.25
C SER A 73 1.92 4.85 -2.68
N HIS A 74 3.15 4.56 -3.12
CA HIS A 74 3.37 3.60 -4.19
C HIS A 74 3.11 2.17 -3.70
N GLY A 75 2.82 1.25 -4.60
CA GLY A 75 2.58 -0.15 -4.24
C GLY A 75 2.30 -1.06 -5.43
N ASN A 76 2.18 -2.34 -5.14
CA ASN A 76 1.84 -3.38 -6.12
C ASN A 76 1.23 -4.59 -5.41
N GLN A 77 1.05 -5.68 -6.15
CA GLN A 77 0.56 -6.95 -5.63
C GLN A 77 1.29 -7.45 -4.36
N GLY A 78 2.60 -7.25 -4.24
CA GLY A 78 3.41 -7.73 -3.11
C GLY A 78 3.48 -6.80 -1.90
N GLY A 79 3.12 -5.52 -2.03
CA GLY A 79 3.20 -4.59 -0.90
C GLY A 79 3.05 -3.10 -1.20
N ILE A 80 3.21 -2.33 -0.13
CA ILE A 80 3.36 -0.88 -0.12
C ILE A 80 4.84 -0.54 -0.20
N HIS A 81 5.20 0.34 -1.12
CA HIS A 81 6.59 0.62 -1.46
C HIS A 81 7.04 1.97 -0.93
N ILE A 82 8.18 1.96 -0.27
CA ILE A 82 8.92 3.16 0.13
C ILE A 82 10.36 2.95 -0.34
N ALA A 83 10.72 3.56 -1.46
CA ALA A 83 12.04 3.40 -2.07
C ALA A 83 12.99 4.54 -1.69
N ARG A 84 14.27 4.25 -1.52
CA ARG A 84 15.34 5.24 -1.32
C ARG A 84 16.50 5.00 -2.28
N ALA A 85 17.12 6.06 -2.75
CA ALA A 85 18.40 5.95 -3.44
C ALA A 85 19.45 5.36 -2.50
N LEU A 86 20.21 4.39 -3.00
CA LEU A 86 21.41 3.93 -2.33
C LEU A 86 22.50 5.02 -2.40
N PRO A 87 23.39 5.12 -1.38
CA PRO A 87 24.53 6.02 -1.45
C PRO A 87 25.42 5.77 -2.67
N GLN A 88 25.54 4.51 -3.06
CA GLN A 88 26.20 4.07 -4.29
C GLN A 88 25.44 2.85 -4.86
N PRO A 89 25.30 2.75 -6.19
CA PRO A 89 24.77 1.56 -6.82
C PRO A 89 25.60 0.32 -6.47
N ILE A 90 24.94 -0.84 -6.31
CA ILE A 90 25.58 -2.13 -6.04
C ILE A 90 25.32 -3.10 -7.19
N GLU A 91 26.26 -4.00 -7.47
CA GLU A 91 26.07 -4.99 -8.54
C GLU A 91 25.02 -6.03 -8.14
N ALA A 92 24.04 -6.22 -9.02
CA ALA A 92 23.04 -7.28 -8.89
C ALA A 92 23.68 -8.65 -9.15
N GLY A 93 23.46 -9.59 -8.23
CA GLY A 93 23.86 -10.98 -8.40
C GLY A 93 23.16 -11.65 -9.59
N LEU A 94 23.70 -12.79 -10.06
CA LEU A 94 23.13 -13.52 -11.21
C LEU A 94 21.64 -13.84 -11.04
N ILE A 95 21.25 -14.35 -9.88
CA ILE A 95 19.85 -14.69 -9.58
C ILE A 95 18.97 -13.44 -9.66
N GLN A 96 19.37 -12.35 -9.00
CA GLN A 96 18.66 -11.07 -9.01
C GLN A 96 18.41 -10.58 -10.45
N ARG A 97 19.45 -10.55 -11.28
CA ARG A 97 19.38 -10.10 -12.68
C ARG A 97 18.41 -10.95 -13.50
N THR A 98 18.58 -12.27 -13.43
CA THR A 98 17.72 -13.21 -14.17
C THR A 98 16.26 -13.09 -13.74
N MET A 99 16.01 -12.99 -12.43
CA MET A 99 14.66 -12.84 -11.89
C MET A 99 14.05 -11.51 -12.30
N HIS A 100 14.77 -10.39 -12.17
CA HIS A 100 14.30 -9.08 -12.59
C HIS A 100 13.87 -9.08 -14.07
N THR A 101 14.74 -9.53 -14.97
CA THR A 101 14.42 -9.60 -16.40
C THR A 101 13.24 -10.53 -16.68
N THR A 102 13.15 -11.68 -15.99
CA THR A 102 12.07 -12.66 -16.21
C THR A 102 10.73 -12.14 -15.70
N LEU A 103 10.68 -11.62 -14.48
CA LEU A 103 9.45 -11.11 -13.87
C LEU A 103 8.91 -9.89 -14.62
N ARG A 104 9.79 -9.02 -15.15
CA ARG A 104 9.38 -7.84 -15.93
C ARG A 104 8.78 -8.20 -17.29
N ARG A 105 9.09 -9.37 -17.88
CA ARG A 105 8.45 -9.85 -19.13
C ARG A 105 6.96 -10.11 -18.98
N HIS A 106 6.49 -10.35 -17.76
CA HIS A 106 5.08 -10.63 -17.48
C HIS A 106 4.24 -9.37 -17.24
N ARG A 107 4.83 -8.17 -17.28
CA ARG A 107 4.07 -6.91 -17.19
C ARG A 107 3.63 -6.46 -18.58
N ILE A 108 2.33 -6.24 -18.72
CA ILE A 108 1.70 -5.71 -19.93
C ILE A 108 1.73 -4.18 -19.96
N ASP A 109 2.00 -3.51 -18.82
CA ASP A 109 1.66 -2.09 -18.59
C ASP A 109 2.85 -1.15 -18.37
N THR A 110 4.09 -1.62 -18.43
CA THR A 110 5.28 -0.75 -18.35
C THR A 110 6.05 -0.77 -19.65
N ALA A 111 6.82 0.30 -19.88
CA ALA A 111 7.88 0.42 -20.89
C ALA A 111 8.65 -0.90 -21.13
N PRO A 112 9.25 -1.10 -22.32
CA PRO A 112 9.84 -2.37 -22.75
C PRO A 112 10.68 -3.03 -21.65
N PRO A 113 10.73 -4.37 -21.61
CA PRO A 113 11.42 -5.12 -20.56
C PRO A 113 12.83 -4.55 -20.37
N GLN A 114 13.18 -4.25 -19.12
CA GLN A 114 14.51 -3.77 -18.76
C GLN A 114 15.56 -4.74 -19.31
N THR A 115 16.56 -4.18 -19.98
CA THR A 115 17.63 -4.96 -20.58
C THR A 115 18.43 -5.66 -19.50
N ALA A 116 19.20 -6.70 -19.87
CA ALA A 116 20.13 -7.33 -18.94
C ALA A 116 21.17 -6.33 -18.40
N GLU A 117 21.44 -5.25 -19.13
CA GLU A 117 22.30 -4.14 -18.70
C GLU A 117 21.62 -3.31 -17.61
N ASP A 118 20.36 -2.92 -17.80
CA ASP A 118 19.58 -2.16 -16.81
C ASP A 118 19.42 -2.94 -15.49
N ALA A 119 19.41 -4.27 -15.57
CA ALA A 119 19.34 -5.14 -14.41
C ALA A 119 20.67 -5.23 -13.63
N ARG A 120 21.80 -4.74 -14.18
CA ARG A 120 23.12 -4.95 -13.55
C ARG A 120 23.30 -4.23 -12.24
N MET A 121 22.70 -3.05 -12.09
CA MET A 121 22.92 -2.20 -10.93
C MET A 121 21.62 -2.08 -10.14
N ILE A 122 21.71 -2.37 -8.85
CA ILE A 122 20.69 -2.01 -7.87
C ILE A 122 21.01 -0.60 -7.40
N GLU A 123 20.08 0.32 -7.59
CA GLU A 123 20.26 1.74 -7.25
C GLU A 123 19.40 2.15 -6.05
N GLU A 124 18.47 1.29 -5.64
CA GLU A 124 17.44 1.63 -4.69
C GLU A 124 17.32 0.59 -3.56
N SER A 125 17.10 1.08 -2.34
CA SER A 125 16.63 0.26 -1.23
C SER A 125 15.11 0.26 -1.16
N MET A 126 14.54 -0.88 -0.80
CA MET A 126 13.13 -1.09 -0.53
C MET A 126 12.92 -1.10 0.98
N GLU A 127 12.25 -0.08 1.49
CA GLU A 127 12.00 0.15 2.93
C GLU A 127 10.50 0.05 3.25
N GLY A 128 9.70 -0.59 2.40
CA GLY A 128 8.23 -0.62 2.50
C GLY A 128 7.64 -1.65 3.47
N LEU A 129 6.32 -1.88 3.33
CA LEU A 129 5.55 -2.90 4.05
C LEU A 129 5.05 -3.95 3.05
N TYR A 130 5.40 -5.21 3.26
CA TYR A 130 5.13 -6.30 2.32
C TYR A 130 4.20 -7.34 2.91
N SER A 131 3.51 -8.12 2.07
CA SER A 131 2.54 -9.10 2.57
C SER A 131 3.19 -10.14 3.49
N ASN A 132 4.37 -10.63 3.10
CA ASN A 132 5.15 -11.62 3.83
C ASN A 132 6.62 -11.58 3.36
N TRP A 133 7.48 -12.43 3.95
CA TRP A 133 8.90 -12.45 3.61
C TRP A 133 9.18 -12.84 2.15
N ARG A 134 8.37 -13.73 1.55
CA ARG A 134 8.50 -14.11 0.13
C ARG A 134 8.16 -12.93 -0.77
N ALA A 135 7.08 -12.21 -0.45
CA ALA A 135 6.70 -11.00 -1.16
C ALA A 135 7.79 -9.93 -1.09
N LYS A 136 8.40 -9.73 0.09
CA LYS A 136 9.56 -8.84 0.24
C LYS A 136 10.71 -9.23 -0.70
N VAL A 137 11.10 -10.50 -0.74
CA VAL A 137 12.16 -10.98 -1.66
C VAL A 137 11.74 -10.82 -3.12
N GLY A 138 10.53 -11.25 -3.47
CA GLY A 138 10.02 -11.20 -4.84
C GLY A 138 9.91 -9.78 -5.38
N VAL A 139 9.52 -8.81 -4.54
CA VAL A 139 9.48 -7.40 -4.92
C VAL A 139 10.89 -6.88 -5.15
N GLY A 140 11.85 -7.22 -4.28
CA GLY A 140 13.26 -6.87 -4.48
C GLY A 140 13.78 -7.36 -5.83
N TYR A 141 13.45 -8.60 -6.20
CA TYR A 141 13.76 -9.15 -7.52
C TYR A 141 13.04 -8.41 -8.65
N PHE A 142 11.74 -8.15 -8.48
CA PHE A 142 10.93 -7.50 -9.50
C PHE A 142 11.41 -6.08 -9.84
N TYR A 143 11.78 -5.27 -8.84
CA TYR A 143 12.17 -3.86 -9.06
C TYR A 143 13.68 -3.65 -9.13
N ASN A 144 14.47 -4.71 -9.05
CA ASN A 144 15.92 -4.62 -8.92
C ASN A 144 16.36 -3.78 -7.71
N GLN A 145 15.76 -4.06 -6.55
CA GLN A 145 15.97 -3.34 -5.30
C GLN A 145 16.61 -4.26 -4.25
N THR A 146 17.37 -3.67 -3.33
CA THR A 146 17.87 -4.34 -2.11
C THR A 146 17.08 -3.87 -0.91
N TYR A 147 17.20 -4.51 0.26
CA TYR A 147 16.63 -3.98 1.50
C TYR A 147 17.65 -3.97 2.61
N ASP A 148 17.66 -2.86 3.35
CA ASP A 148 18.32 -2.76 4.64
C ASP A 148 17.39 -3.42 5.66
N GLY A 149 17.77 -4.62 6.13
CA GLY A 149 16.90 -5.60 6.80
C GLY A 149 16.07 -5.10 7.99
N THR A 150 16.37 -3.93 8.53
CA THR A 150 15.71 -3.32 9.69
C THR A 150 14.51 -2.45 9.32
N LYS A 151 14.52 -1.80 8.14
CA LYS A 151 13.52 -0.77 7.80
C LYS A 151 12.30 -1.31 7.06
N ALA A 152 12.47 -2.39 6.31
CA ALA A 152 11.37 -3.07 5.66
C ALA A 152 10.61 -3.96 6.65
N ALA A 153 9.28 -3.88 6.65
CA ALA A 153 8.43 -4.73 7.48
C ALA A 153 7.57 -5.68 6.63
N VAL A 154 7.03 -6.70 7.26
CA VAL A 154 5.98 -7.56 6.70
C VAL A 154 4.71 -7.48 7.54
N LEU A 155 3.56 -7.93 7.01
CA LEU A 155 2.29 -7.87 7.74
C LEU A 155 2.35 -8.56 9.11
N SER A 156 3.07 -9.68 9.23
CA SER A 156 3.24 -10.37 10.52
C SER A 156 3.98 -9.56 11.58
N ASP A 157 4.62 -8.45 11.21
CA ASP A 157 5.27 -7.53 12.15
C ASP A 157 4.26 -6.54 12.75
N LEU A 158 3.09 -6.35 12.13
CA LEU A 158 2.06 -5.45 12.63
C LEU A 158 1.27 -6.07 13.79
N ASP A 159 0.97 -5.26 14.81
CA ASP A 159 0.07 -5.66 15.89
C ASP A 159 -1.39 -5.48 15.42
N PHE A 160 -1.97 -6.53 14.85
CA PHE A 160 -3.36 -6.50 14.38
C PHE A 160 -4.38 -6.35 15.52
N GLY A 161 -3.99 -6.55 16.78
CA GLY A 161 -4.83 -6.26 17.94
C GLY A 161 -5.14 -4.78 18.14
N ARG A 162 -4.45 -3.89 17.42
CA ARG A 162 -4.69 -2.43 17.43
C ARG A 162 -5.93 -2.04 16.61
N PHE A 163 -6.34 -2.89 15.67
CA PHE A 163 -7.50 -2.64 14.80
C PHE A 163 -8.80 -3.08 15.45
N HIS A 164 -9.83 -2.27 15.26
CA HIS A 164 -11.19 -2.63 15.63
C HIS A 164 -11.69 -3.80 14.76
N PRO A 165 -12.54 -4.72 15.27
CA PRO A 165 -13.04 -5.86 14.49
C PRO A 165 -13.75 -5.47 13.18
N GLU A 166 -14.32 -4.27 13.11
CA GLU A 166 -15.00 -3.70 11.94
C GLU A 166 -14.15 -2.62 11.24
N CYS A 167 -12.82 -2.74 11.32
CA CYS A 167 -11.92 -1.78 10.71
C CYS A 167 -12.11 -1.72 9.19
N PHE A 168 -12.11 -0.51 8.64
CA PHE A 168 -12.00 -0.27 7.21
C PHE A 168 -10.55 0.08 6.85
N ALA A 169 -9.95 -0.64 5.90
CA ALA A 169 -8.62 -0.35 5.39
C ALA A 169 -8.64 -0.08 3.88
N GLU A 170 -7.94 0.96 3.43
CA GLU A 170 -7.79 1.28 2.01
C GLU A 170 -6.34 1.62 1.65
N PHE A 171 -5.85 1.02 0.56
CA PHE A 171 -4.51 1.24 0.03
C PHE A 171 -4.58 2.01 -1.28
N HIS A 172 -4.24 3.29 -1.23
CA HIS A 172 -4.46 4.26 -2.28
C HIS A 172 -3.35 4.26 -3.33
N GLY A 173 -3.72 4.62 -4.56
CA GLY A 173 -2.80 5.11 -5.57
C GLY A 173 -2.05 4.08 -6.40
N CYS A 174 -2.13 2.79 -6.06
CA CYS A 174 -1.35 1.76 -6.72
C CYS A 174 -1.99 0.38 -6.68
N LYS A 175 -1.41 -0.55 -7.44
CA LYS A 175 -1.93 -1.88 -7.78
C LYS A 175 -1.87 -2.92 -6.64
N THR A 176 -2.24 -2.52 -5.43
CA THR A 176 -2.17 -3.35 -4.21
C THR A 176 -3.15 -4.51 -4.17
N ALA A 177 -4.19 -4.47 -5.02
CA ALA A 177 -5.11 -5.57 -5.24
C ALA A 177 -5.01 -6.20 -6.63
N GLU A 178 -4.04 -5.80 -7.46
CA GLU A 178 -3.80 -6.45 -8.75
C GLU A 178 -3.43 -7.93 -8.55
N PHE A 179 -3.83 -8.76 -9.51
CA PHE A 179 -3.48 -10.17 -9.54
C PHE A 179 -2.83 -10.49 -10.88
N ILE A 180 -1.52 -10.69 -10.86
CA ILE A 180 -0.75 -11.18 -12.01
C ILE A 180 -0.42 -12.64 -11.74
N PRO A 181 -1.05 -13.60 -12.46
CA PRO A 181 -0.87 -15.04 -12.19
C PRO A 181 0.59 -15.48 -12.13
N GLY A 182 1.44 -14.96 -13.03
CA GLY A 182 2.87 -15.30 -13.08
C GLY A 182 3.70 -14.77 -11.90
N LEU A 183 3.15 -13.87 -11.07
CA LEU A 183 3.82 -13.35 -9.88
C LEU A 183 3.38 -14.07 -8.59
N ASN A 184 2.33 -14.90 -8.64
CA ASN A 184 1.80 -15.58 -7.45
C ASN A 184 2.77 -16.59 -6.83
N GLU A 185 3.66 -17.18 -7.63
CA GLU A 185 4.74 -18.03 -7.11
C GLU A 185 5.63 -17.29 -6.10
N PHE A 186 5.69 -15.95 -6.20
CA PHE A 186 6.48 -15.08 -5.34
C PHE A 186 5.63 -14.36 -4.28
N PHE A 187 4.41 -13.97 -4.62
CA PHE A 187 3.58 -13.10 -3.77
C PHE A 187 2.51 -13.83 -2.96
N ILE A 188 2.24 -15.11 -3.27
CA ILE A 188 1.13 -15.94 -2.76
C ILE A 188 -0.23 -15.41 -3.22
N ASP A 189 -0.53 -14.16 -2.88
CA ASP A 189 -1.70 -13.42 -3.33
C ASP A 189 -1.39 -11.91 -3.33
N ASN A 190 -2.38 -11.06 -3.56
CA ASN A 190 -2.25 -9.61 -3.48
C ASN A 190 -2.24 -9.08 -2.03
N PHE A 191 -1.58 -7.94 -1.84
CA PHE A 191 -1.38 -7.30 -0.54
C PHE A 191 -2.71 -6.97 0.15
N ALA A 192 -3.69 -6.44 -0.58
CA ALA A 192 -4.99 -6.10 -0.02
C ALA A 192 -5.72 -7.32 0.57
N LYS A 193 -5.71 -8.46 -0.13
CA LYS A 193 -6.28 -9.70 0.39
C LYS A 193 -5.53 -10.19 1.64
N GLN A 194 -4.19 -10.23 1.59
CA GLN A 194 -3.39 -10.71 2.71
C GLN A 194 -3.53 -9.82 3.95
N PHE A 195 -3.74 -8.51 3.79
CA PHE A 195 -4.08 -7.63 4.90
C PHE A 195 -5.49 -7.93 5.45
N SER A 196 -6.46 -8.17 4.57
CA SER A 196 -7.82 -8.57 4.96
C SER A 196 -7.84 -9.89 5.75
N ASP A 197 -7.00 -10.85 5.38
CA ASP A 197 -6.84 -12.12 6.11
C ASP A 197 -6.45 -11.88 7.59
N GLN A 198 -5.70 -10.81 7.88
CA GLN A 198 -5.22 -10.46 9.22
C GLN A 198 -6.18 -9.56 10.03
N LEU A 199 -7.00 -8.73 9.38
CA LEU A 199 -7.97 -7.85 10.05
C LEU A 199 -9.11 -8.62 10.75
N GLY A 200 -9.35 -9.86 10.35
CA GLY A 200 -10.44 -10.68 10.88
C GLY A 200 -11.75 -10.55 10.08
N PRO A 201 -12.80 -11.30 10.49
CA PRO A 201 -13.94 -11.63 9.63
C PRO A 201 -14.85 -10.46 9.25
N ASN A 202 -14.84 -9.36 10.02
CA ASN A 202 -15.71 -8.21 9.77
C ASN A 202 -14.96 -7.01 9.17
N GLY A 203 -13.63 -7.04 9.17
CA GLY A 203 -12.80 -5.98 8.62
C GLY A 203 -12.90 -5.93 7.10
N VAL A 204 -12.96 -4.72 6.55
CA VAL A 204 -13.00 -4.47 5.10
C VAL A 204 -11.64 -3.99 4.65
N THR A 205 -11.16 -4.53 3.53
CA THR A 205 -9.95 -4.04 2.88
C THR A 205 -10.21 -3.74 1.41
N VAL A 206 -9.81 -2.56 0.97
CA VAL A 206 -9.93 -2.09 -0.40
C VAL A 206 -8.53 -1.84 -0.96
N GLY A 207 -8.27 -2.35 -2.15
CA GLY A 207 -7.05 -2.03 -2.89
C GLY A 207 -7.36 -1.80 -4.36
N HIS A 208 -6.55 -0.96 -5.02
CA HIS A 208 -6.73 -0.69 -6.45
C HIS A 208 -6.11 -1.80 -7.30
N ILE A 209 -6.74 -2.06 -8.46
CA ILE A 209 -6.21 -2.96 -9.50
C ILE A 209 -5.53 -2.19 -10.64
N VAL A 210 -5.72 -0.86 -10.67
CA VAL A 210 -5.10 0.06 -11.62
C VAL A 210 -4.45 1.20 -10.86
N ASN A 211 -3.48 1.87 -11.49
CA ASN A 211 -2.94 3.10 -10.92
C ASN A 211 -4.03 4.18 -10.96
N ALA A 212 -4.22 4.87 -9.85
CA ALA A 212 -5.05 6.08 -9.78
C ALA A 212 -4.09 7.28 -9.71
N ALA A 213 -4.21 8.22 -10.65
CA ALA A 213 -3.49 9.49 -10.63
C ALA A 213 -4.37 10.57 -9.96
N PRO A 214 -4.02 11.12 -8.81
CA PRO A 214 -4.96 11.84 -7.98
C PRO A 214 -5.40 13.20 -8.57
N ASP A 215 -4.72 13.66 -9.63
CA ASP A 215 -5.02 14.82 -10.46
C ASP A 215 -5.97 14.52 -11.63
N LYS A 216 -6.24 13.25 -11.93
CA LYS A 216 -7.08 12.79 -13.05
C LYS A 216 -8.42 12.21 -12.61
N ASN A 217 -8.85 12.50 -11.39
CA ASN A 217 -10.10 11.95 -10.91
C ASN A 217 -11.33 12.56 -11.61
N PRO A 218 -12.40 11.77 -11.77
CA PRO A 218 -13.64 12.24 -12.37
C PRO A 218 -14.47 13.12 -11.42
N ASN A 219 -14.19 13.10 -10.11
CA ASN A 219 -14.97 13.84 -9.11
C ASN A 219 -14.51 15.30 -8.92
N LYS A 220 -13.46 15.74 -9.64
CA LYS A 220 -12.87 17.09 -9.57
C LYS A 220 -12.32 17.47 -8.18
N ASN A 221 -12.21 16.52 -7.26
CA ASN A 221 -11.62 16.77 -5.95
C ASN A 221 -10.11 16.67 -6.08
N GLU A 222 -9.40 17.78 -6.16
CA GLU A 222 -7.94 17.74 -6.30
C GLU A 222 -7.28 16.82 -5.26
N ASN A 223 -6.34 15.99 -5.74
CA ASN A 223 -5.54 15.08 -4.92
C ASN A 223 -6.33 13.90 -4.30
N ASP A 224 -7.41 13.43 -4.93
CA ASP A 224 -8.19 12.28 -4.45
C ASP A 224 -7.88 11.00 -5.23
N TYR A 225 -7.49 9.95 -4.50
CA TYR A 225 -7.19 8.62 -5.06
C TYR A 225 -8.40 7.68 -5.08
N ARG A 226 -9.54 8.01 -4.43
CA ARG A 226 -10.70 7.12 -4.24
C ARG A 226 -11.57 6.97 -5.49
N TYR A 227 -10.94 6.60 -6.60
CA TYR A 227 -11.59 6.39 -7.89
C TYR A 227 -10.91 5.28 -8.70
N GLY A 228 -11.53 4.87 -9.80
CA GLY A 228 -11.04 3.77 -10.62
C GLY A 228 -11.38 2.41 -10.02
N LYS A 229 -10.85 1.36 -10.65
CA LYS A 229 -11.22 -0.01 -10.31
C LYS A 229 -10.47 -0.53 -9.09
N VAL A 230 -11.23 -1.15 -8.20
CA VAL A 230 -10.75 -1.75 -6.94
C VAL A 230 -11.26 -3.17 -6.78
N ARG A 231 -10.64 -3.90 -5.85
CA ARG A 231 -11.22 -5.10 -5.24
C ARG A 231 -11.53 -4.82 -3.78
N VAL A 232 -12.58 -5.47 -3.29
CA VAL A 232 -13.02 -5.38 -1.90
C VAL A 232 -12.90 -6.76 -1.28
N TYR A 233 -12.24 -6.83 -0.13
CA TYR A 233 -12.08 -8.05 0.65
C TYR A 233 -12.69 -7.88 2.04
N ARG A 234 -13.29 -8.95 2.56
CA ARG A 234 -13.74 -9.04 3.96
C ARG A 234 -13.31 -10.36 4.56
N GLY A 235 -12.57 -10.28 5.68
CA GLY A 235 -12.04 -11.46 6.35
C GLY A 235 -11.29 -12.39 5.40
N GLY A 236 -10.56 -11.83 4.44
CA GLY A 236 -9.81 -12.60 3.44
C GLY A 236 -10.58 -13.05 2.20
N ASN A 237 -11.91 -12.90 2.20
CA ASN A 237 -12.77 -13.31 1.08
C ASN A 237 -13.00 -12.15 0.12
N LEU A 238 -12.98 -12.42 -1.18
CA LEU A 238 -13.31 -11.44 -2.21
C LEU A 238 -14.82 -11.16 -2.22
N GLU A 239 -15.21 -9.93 -1.90
CA GLU A 239 -16.61 -9.47 -1.94
C GLU A 239 -16.97 -8.79 -3.26
N SER A 240 -16.01 -8.12 -3.89
CA SER A 240 -16.23 -7.42 -5.16
C SER A 240 -14.96 -7.36 -5.99
N ASP A 241 -15.10 -7.62 -7.29
CA ASP A 241 -13.98 -7.67 -8.24
C ASP A 241 -14.13 -6.61 -9.34
N GLY A 242 -13.12 -5.75 -9.49
CA GLY A 242 -13.04 -4.78 -10.57
C GLY A 242 -14.15 -3.72 -10.56
N VAL A 243 -14.71 -3.43 -9.39
CA VAL A 243 -15.79 -2.44 -9.21
C VAL A 243 -15.22 -1.02 -9.12
N GLU A 244 -16.02 -0.04 -9.49
CA GLU A 244 -15.63 1.37 -9.45
C GLU A 244 -15.68 1.91 -8.01
N ARG A 245 -14.54 2.43 -7.51
CA ARG A 245 -14.37 2.86 -6.12
C ARG A 245 -15.32 3.97 -5.67
N TRP A 246 -15.59 4.94 -6.54
CA TRP A 246 -16.37 6.15 -6.20
C TRP A 246 -17.81 5.86 -5.77
N GLY A 247 -18.39 4.73 -6.19
CA GLY A 247 -19.77 4.35 -5.84
C GLY A 247 -19.89 3.54 -4.54
N LEU A 248 -18.76 3.14 -3.94
CA LEU A 248 -18.75 2.25 -2.78
C LEU A 248 -18.79 3.03 -1.48
N LYS A 249 -19.65 2.62 -0.55
CA LYS A 249 -19.79 3.19 0.79
C LYS A 249 -19.55 2.13 1.85
N PHE A 250 -18.71 2.45 2.83
CA PHE A 250 -18.40 1.56 3.94
C PHE A 250 -18.51 2.30 5.27
N ALA A 251 -18.87 1.57 6.32
CA ALA A 251 -18.73 2.07 7.68
C ALA A 251 -17.25 2.41 7.95
N ASN A 252 -17.01 3.43 8.76
CA ASN A 252 -15.68 3.94 9.12
C ASN A 252 -14.84 4.46 7.94
N SER A 253 -15.39 4.62 6.73
CA SER A 253 -14.65 5.14 5.57
C SER A 253 -14.93 6.62 5.31
N SER A 254 -13.95 7.34 4.75
CA SER A 254 -14.06 8.77 4.42
C SER A 254 -14.86 9.09 3.15
N THR A 255 -15.63 8.13 2.63
CA THR A 255 -16.22 8.12 1.28
C THR A 255 -16.44 9.49 0.61
N PRO A 256 -16.00 9.68 -0.66
CA PRO A 256 -16.09 10.96 -1.38
C PRO A 256 -17.50 11.56 -1.45
#